data_AF-M0KS21-F1
#
_entry.id   AF-M0KS21-F1
#
_cell.length_a   1.000
_cell.length_b   1.000
_cell.length_c   1.000
_cell.angle_alpha   90.00
_cell.angle_beta   90.00
_cell.angle_gamma   90.00
#
_symmetry.space_group_name_H-M   'P 1'
#
loop_
_entity.id
_entity.type
_entity.pdbx_description
1 polymer ?
#
loop_
_entity_poly.entity_id
_entity_poly.type
_entity_poly.pdbx_seq_one_letter_code
_entity_poly.pdbx_strand_id
1 'polypeptide(L)'
;MREFIFTIDYERNVDPVMDVFIDYPETHSRTIACNVTRDGMWRLERVAGPETALEQLDDVYDDPVQCTECIGTRNCKTDWTYEVIGSDPGARTVYSYRSEAGDCHSIPRLAIDHVGRGVLVETERRGSRCEWRLLLCSDAGVDGLFEEMESELREGLTVEFRQLSSPSYWVDEAVTLAELPPEQQAAVEAAVEHGYYRTPRDTSLTDLAETLDVSRSTLQYRLQRAEAWIVRSFVTRSMGPVQADEDVAEGGRLRIGRSGV
;
A
#
# COMPACT_ATOMS: atom_id res chain seq x y z
N MET A 1 21.51 2.79 -0.26
CA MET A 1 20.05 2.62 -0.17
C MET A 1 19.76 1.64 0.94
N ARG A 2 18.83 1.97 1.81
CA ARG A 2 18.48 1.23 3.03
C ARG A 2 16.96 1.26 3.21
N GLU A 3 16.42 0.15 3.66
CA GLU A 3 15.00 0.00 4.00
C GLU A 3 14.86 -0.08 5.52
N PHE A 4 13.97 0.75 6.07
CA PHE A 4 13.66 0.83 7.50
C PHE A 4 12.20 0.49 7.71
N ILE A 5 11.93 -0.49 8.57
CA ILE A 5 10.58 -0.95 8.88
C ILE A 5 10.37 -0.87 10.38
N PHE A 6 9.28 -0.23 10.77
CA PHE A 6 8.83 -0.15 12.15
C PHE A 6 7.31 -0.10 12.20
N THR A 7 6.76 -0.39 13.36
CA THR A 7 5.31 -0.43 13.60
C THR A 7 4.98 0.52 14.72
N ILE A 8 3.87 1.24 14.58
CA ILE A 8 3.22 1.95 15.69
C ILE A 8 1.96 1.21 16.05
N ASP A 9 1.86 0.78 17.30
CA ASP A 9 0.63 0.29 17.93
C ASP A 9 -0.11 1.45 18.59
N TYR A 10 -1.42 1.50 18.37
CA TYR A 10 -2.34 2.53 18.85
C TYR A 10 -3.28 1.92 19.89
N GLU A 11 -3.36 2.53 21.06
CA GLU A 11 -4.46 2.29 22.00
C GLU A 11 -5.76 2.95 21.48
N ARG A 12 -6.89 2.40 21.92
CA ARG A 12 -8.22 2.92 21.53
C ARG A 12 -8.46 4.30 22.12
N ASN A 13 -9.14 5.17 21.37
CA ASN A 13 -9.44 6.58 21.64
C ASN A 13 -8.22 7.52 21.54
N VAL A 14 -7.11 7.07 20.95
CA VAL A 14 -5.92 7.91 20.72
C VAL A 14 -5.97 8.58 19.35
N ASP A 15 -6.47 7.86 18.34
CA ASP A 15 -6.54 8.34 16.97
C ASP A 15 -7.85 7.92 16.29
N PRO A 16 -8.74 8.88 15.90
CA PRO A 16 -10.03 8.56 15.32
C PRO A 16 -9.98 7.71 14.06
N VAL A 17 -8.92 7.84 13.25
CA VAL A 17 -8.75 6.98 12.07
C VAL A 17 -8.45 5.55 12.55
N MET A 18 -7.47 5.39 13.44
CA MET A 18 -7.10 4.07 13.96
C MET A 18 -8.20 3.40 14.79
N ASP A 19 -9.06 4.18 15.46
CA ASP A 19 -10.21 3.64 16.18
C ASP A 19 -11.16 2.88 15.26
N VAL A 20 -11.33 3.34 14.01
CA VAL A 20 -12.12 2.58 13.03
C VAL A 20 -11.43 1.26 12.67
N PHE A 21 -10.11 1.23 12.50
CA PHE A 21 -9.39 -0.04 12.24
C PHE A 21 -9.43 -0.99 13.44
N ILE A 22 -9.45 -0.47 14.66
CA ILE A 22 -9.59 -1.26 15.89
C ILE A 22 -11.00 -1.86 15.99
N ASP A 23 -12.04 -1.05 15.74
CA ASP A 23 -13.43 -1.49 15.83
C ASP A 23 -13.84 -2.41 14.66
N TYR A 24 -13.15 -2.32 13.52
CA TYR A 24 -13.33 -3.16 12.33
C TYR A 24 -12.01 -3.82 11.89
N PRO A 25 -11.57 -4.93 12.52
CA PRO A 25 -10.28 -5.59 12.24
C PRO A 25 -10.08 -6.12 10.82
N GLU A 26 -11.16 -6.27 10.05
CA GLU A 26 -11.16 -6.62 8.63
C GLU A 26 -10.84 -5.42 7.71
N THR A 27 -10.93 -4.19 8.23
CA THR A 27 -10.56 -2.98 7.51
C THR A 27 -9.04 -2.89 7.43
N HIS A 28 -8.54 -2.57 6.25
CA HIS A 28 -7.13 -2.38 5.99
C HIS A 28 -6.91 -1.19 5.07
N SER A 29 -5.81 -0.47 5.26
CA SER A 29 -5.41 0.58 4.35
C SER A 29 -3.96 0.45 3.96
N ARG A 30 -3.65 0.98 2.78
CA ARG A 30 -2.29 1.06 2.27
C ARG A 30 -2.07 2.36 1.52
N THR A 31 -0.94 3.00 1.78
CA THR A 31 -0.50 4.17 1.02
C THR A 31 -0.15 3.76 -0.41
N ILE A 32 -0.82 4.36 -1.40
CA ILE A 32 -0.44 4.25 -2.82
C ILE A 32 0.72 5.19 -3.13
N ALA A 33 0.66 6.42 -2.60
CA ALA A 33 1.71 7.41 -2.78
C ALA A 33 1.74 8.37 -1.59
N CYS A 34 2.93 8.72 -1.11
CA CYS A 34 3.13 9.75 -0.09
C CYS A 34 4.28 10.65 -0.51
N ASN A 35 3.96 11.91 -0.81
CA ASN A 35 4.93 12.93 -1.21
C ASN A 35 5.01 13.97 -0.11
N VAL A 36 6.23 14.23 0.36
CA VAL A 36 6.45 15.12 1.50
C VAL A 36 7.53 16.12 1.13
N THR A 37 7.25 17.40 1.38
CA THR A 37 8.21 18.49 1.26
C THR A 37 8.37 19.16 2.62
N ARG A 38 9.05 20.31 2.68
CA ARG A 38 9.08 21.16 3.88
C ARG A 38 7.86 22.06 4.02
N ASP A 39 6.98 22.09 3.02
CA ASP A 39 5.87 23.04 2.95
C ASP A 39 4.51 22.32 3.00
N GLY A 40 4.50 21.00 2.83
CA GLY A 40 3.28 20.21 2.84
C GLY A 40 3.52 18.72 2.63
N MET A 41 2.44 17.97 2.78
CA MET A 41 2.38 16.54 2.48
C MET A 41 1.13 16.22 1.69
N TRP A 42 1.30 15.36 0.69
CA TRP A 42 0.25 14.78 -0.13
C TRP A 42 0.29 13.28 0.05
N ARG A 43 -0.86 12.67 0.31
CA ARG A 43 -0.98 11.23 0.36
C ARG A 43 -2.18 10.78 -0.46
N LEU A 44 -2.00 9.65 -1.11
CA LEU A 44 -3.04 8.86 -1.71
C LEU A 44 -3.06 7.50 -1.01
N GLU A 45 -4.19 7.14 -0.44
CA GLU A 45 -4.38 5.90 0.31
C GLU A 45 -5.55 5.11 -0.28
N ARG A 46 -5.43 3.78 -0.32
CA ARG A 46 -6.58 2.91 -0.56
C ARG A 46 -6.95 2.22 0.74
N VAL A 47 -8.23 2.31 1.09
CA VAL A 47 -8.84 1.63 2.22
C VAL A 47 -9.82 0.60 1.70
N ALA A 48 -9.85 -0.59 2.30
CA ALA A 48 -10.84 -1.60 2.01
C ALA A 48 -11.36 -2.23 3.30
N GLY A 49 -12.66 -2.47 3.36
CA GLY A 49 -13.37 -2.90 4.56
C GLY A 49 -14.89 -2.91 4.38
N PRO A 50 -15.65 -3.24 5.43
CA PRO A 50 -17.11 -3.15 5.43
C PRO A 50 -17.58 -1.72 5.16
N GLU A 51 -18.72 -1.54 4.48
CA GLU A 51 -19.25 -0.20 4.21
C GLU A 51 -19.43 0.63 5.48
N THR A 52 -19.83 0.02 6.60
CA THR A 52 -19.95 0.72 7.89
C THR A 52 -18.64 1.31 8.40
N ALA A 53 -17.51 0.65 8.11
CA ALA A 53 -16.19 1.16 8.49
C ALA A 53 -15.76 2.30 7.55
N LEU A 54 -16.06 2.17 6.26
CA LEU A 54 -15.76 3.21 5.27
C LEU A 54 -16.58 4.48 5.52
N GLU A 55 -17.87 4.35 5.85
CA GLU A 55 -18.73 5.47 6.25
C GLU A 55 -18.21 6.19 7.50
N GLN A 56 -17.74 5.45 8.52
CA GLN A 56 -17.13 6.06 9.70
C GLN A 56 -15.80 6.75 9.41
N LEU A 57 -15.01 6.24 8.47
CA LEU A 57 -13.80 6.93 8.02
C LEU A 57 -14.14 8.21 7.26
N ASP A 58 -15.17 8.18 6.41
CA ASP A 58 -15.66 9.36 5.71
C ASP A 58 -16.07 10.46 6.74
N ASP A 59 -16.78 10.09 7.81
CA ASP A 59 -17.12 11.02 8.91
C ASP A 59 -15.88 11.61 9.60
N VAL A 60 -14.84 10.80 9.84
CA VAL A 60 -13.57 11.26 10.43
C VAL A 60 -12.81 12.21 9.51
N TYR A 61 -12.87 11.99 8.20
CA TYR A 61 -12.20 12.84 7.20
C TYR A 61 -12.94 14.16 6.95
N ASP A 62 -14.26 14.18 7.08
CA ASP A 62 -15.08 15.38 6.89
C ASP A 62 -14.97 16.38 8.05
N ASP A 63 -14.72 15.91 9.28
CA ASP A 63 -14.52 16.76 10.47
C ASP A 63 -13.27 16.34 11.28
N PRO A 64 -12.05 16.59 10.75
CA PRO A 64 -10.82 16.17 11.41
C PRO A 64 -10.58 16.97 12.69
N VAL A 65 -10.80 16.34 13.84
CA VAL A 65 -10.57 16.95 15.18
C VAL A 65 -9.09 17.08 15.55
N GLN A 66 -8.23 16.29 14.91
CA GLN A 66 -6.78 16.31 15.12
C GLN A 66 -6.03 15.86 13.86
N CYS A 67 -4.71 16.08 13.85
CA CYS A 67 -3.84 15.46 12.86
C CYS A 67 -3.83 13.93 13.04
N THR A 68 -4.27 13.21 12.02
CA THR A 68 -4.32 11.72 11.96
C THR A 68 -2.95 11.08 11.66
N GLU A 69 -1.94 11.93 11.42
CA GLU A 69 -0.57 11.54 11.09
C GLU A 69 0.46 11.97 12.13
N CYS A 70 0.05 12.76 13.13
CA CYS A 70 0.94 13.26 14.17
C CYS A 70 1.12 12.18 15.23
N ILE A 71 2.36 11.83 15.51
CA ILE A 71 2.70 10.96 16.64
C ILE A 71 3.04 11.78 17.89
N GLY A 72 3.21 13.11 17.71
CA GLY A 72 3.64 14.08 18.72
C GLY A 72 2.67 14.31 19.86
N THR A 73 3.21 14.67 21.02
CA THR A 73 2.48 15.17 22.20
C THR A 73 1.76 16.50 21.96
N ARG A 74 2.13 17.23 20.90
CA ARG A 74 1.60 18.56 20.59
C ARG A 74 0.56 18.49 19.48
N ASN A 75 -0.57 19.15 19.69
CA ASN A 75 -1.55 19.39 18.64
C ASN A 75 -0.94 20.36 17.62
N CYS A 76 -0.49 19.83 16.48
CA CYS A 76 -0.06 20.66 15.39
C CYS A 76 -1.28 21.41 14.82
N LYS A 77 -1.07 22.68 14.49
CA LYS A 77 -2.07 23.48 13.78
C LYS A 77 -1.72 23.38 12.31
N THR A 78 -2.55 22.71 11.53
CA THR A 78 -2.35 22.58 10.08
C THR A 78 -3.73 22.54 9.44
N ASP A 79 -3.84 23.06 8.22
CA ASP A 79 -5.03 22.91 7.41
C ASP A 79 -4.98 21.57 6.68
N TRP A 80 -6.10 20.84 6.73
CA TRP A 80 -6.25 19.54 6.10
C TRP A 80 -7.24 19.64 4.95
N THR A 81 -6.99 18.86 3.92
CA THR A 81 -7.95 18.62 2.85
C THR A 81 -8.00 17.13 2.63
N TYR A 82 -9.17 16.53 2.83
CA TYR A 82 -9.44 15.15 2.48
C TYR A 82 -10.43 15.15 1.32
N GLU A 83 -10.23 14.24 0.37
CA GLU A 83 -11.13 14.04 -0.74
C GLU A 83 -11.20 12.54 -1.07
N VAL A 84 -12.40 11.97 -1.03
CA VAL A 84 -12.64 10.63 -1.54
C VAL A 84 -12.70 10.69 -3.06
N ILE A 85 -11.62 10.30 -3.73
CA ILE A 85 -11.50 10.38 -5.19
C ILE A 85 -11.95 9.08 -5.90
N GLY A 86 -12.17 8.01 -5.15
CA GLY A 86 -12.68 6.74 -5.65
C GLY A 86 -13.51 6.02 -4.61
N SER A 87 -14.65 5.48 -5.02
CA SER A 87 -15.55 4.72 -4.17
C SER A 87 -16.03 3.48 -4.93
N ASP A 88 -15.50 2.33 -4.54
CA ASP A 88 -15.92 1.02 -5.01
C ASP A 88 -16.67 0.31 -3.87
N PRO A 89 -17.54 -0.67 -4.14
CA PRO A 89 -18.08 -1.51 -3.08
C PRO A 89 -16.96 -2.15 -2.24
N GLY A 90 -16.97 -1.88 -0.94
CA GLY A 90 -15.96 -2.35 0.02
C GLY A 90 -14.59 -1.66 -0.08
N ALA A 91 -14.46 -0.54 -0.81
CA ALA A 91 -13.21 0.22 -0.86
C ALA A 91 -13.39 1.72 -1.10
N ARG A 92 -12.41 2.49 -0.61
CA ARG A 92 -12.25 3.93 -0.86
C ARG A 92 -10.83 4.22 -1.31
N THR A 93 -10.69 5.19 -2.19
CA THR A 93 -9.40 5.83 -2.49
C THR A 93 -9.46 7.26 -1.99
N VAL A 94 -8.63 7.57 -0.99
CA VAL A 94 -8.65 8.84 -0.26
C VAL A 94 -7.40 9.63 -0.60
N TYR A 95 -7.60 10.84 -1.10
CA TYR A 95 -6.56 11.85 -1.21
C TYR A 95 -6.56 12.68 0.07
N SER A 96 -5.36 12.92 0.62
CA SER A 96 -5.17 13.85 1.72
C SER A 96 -4.04 14.82 1.39
N TYR A 97 -4.28 16.10 1.65
CA TYR A 97 -3.30 17.15 1.61
C TYR A 97 -3.27 17.89 2.93
N ARG A 98 -2.08 18.32 3.31
CA ARG A 98 -1.89 19.19 4.46
C ARG A 98 -0.85 20.26 4.19
N SER A 99 -1.14 21.50 4.60
CA SER A 99 -0.18 22.61 4.59
C SER A 99 0.68 22.58 5.86
N GLU A 100 1.95 22.92 5.76
CA GLU A 100 2.76 23.03 6.98
C GLU A 100 2.50 24.34 7.72
N ALA A 101 2.05 24.23 8.97
CA ALA A 101 2.21 25.25 9.99
C ALA A 101 3.11 24.72 11.12
N GLY A 102 4.41 24.67 10.83
CA GLY A 102 5.52 24.76 11.78
C GLY A 102 5.81 23.60 12.76
N ASP A 103 4.79 22.97 13.34
CA ASP A 103 4.93 22.15 14.57
C ASP A 103 4.40 20.71 14.44
N CYS A 104 4.32 20.15 13.23
CA CYS A 104 3.82 18.79 13.00
C CYS A 104 4.90 17.71 13.18
N HIS A 105 4.69 16.81 14.14
CA HIS A 105 5.59 15.68 14.43
C HIS A 105 5.06 14.40 13.77
N SER A 106 4.78 14.45 12.47
CA SER A 106 4.47 13.24 11.72
C SER A 106 5.76 12.53 11.30
N ILE A 107 5.73 11.21 11.16
CA ILE A 107 6.88 10.42 10.73
C ILE A 107 7.53 10.93 9.44
N PRO A 108 6.80 11.22 8.35
CA PRO A 108 7.45 11.69 7.13
C PRO A 108 8.15 13.05 7.30
N ARG A 109 7.64 13.90 8.22
CA ARG A 109 8.27 15.18 8.54
C ARG A 109 9.58 14.98 9.29
N LEU A 110 9.54 14.17 10.36
CA LEU A 110 10.72 13.80 11.12
C LEU A 110 11.76 13.15 10.20
N ALA A 111 11.34 12.28 9.28
CA ALA A 111 12.24 11.70 8.29
C ALA A 111 12.91 12.77 7.40
N ILE A 112 12.19 13.79 6.92
CA ILE A 112 12.82 14.88 6.16
C ILE A 112 13.81 15.68 7.01
N ASP A 113 13.54 15.89 8.29
CA ASP A 113 14.42 16.67 9.16
C ASP A 113 15.73 15.93 9.50
N HIS A 114 15.69 14.60 9.59
CA HIS A 114 16.83 13.80 10.03
C HIS A 114 17.57 13.07 8.90
N VAL A 115 16.87 12.52 7.89
CA VAL A 115 17.44 11.57 6.93
C VAL A 115 17.52 12.04 5.49
N GLY A 116 16.96 13.21 5.13
CA GLY A 116 17.26 13.84 3.84
C GLY A 116 16.20 14.79 3.27
N ARG A 117 16.43 15.24 2.03
CA ARG A 117 15.54 16.17 1.31
C ARG A 117 14.24 15.53 0.78
N GLY A 118 14.06 14.23 1.01
CA GLY A 118 12.90 13.46 0.58
C GLY A 118 13.05 12.00 1.00
N VAL A 119 11.91 11.34 1.20
CA VAL A 119 11.80 9.94 1.61
C VAL A 119 10.66 9.29 0.82
N LEU A 120 10.84 8.04 0.40
CA LEU A 120 9.72 7.23 -0.05
C LEU A 120 9.13 6.53 1.18
N VAL A 121 7.82 6.72 1.37
CA VAL A 121 7.08 6.23 2.52
C VAL A 121 5.96 5.34 2.04
N GLU A 122 5.88 4.16 2.60
CA GLU A 122 4.73 3.27 2.50
C GLU A 122 4.18 3.08 3.93
N THR A 123 2.86 3.02 4.05
CA THR A 123 2.19 2.70 5.31
C THR A 123 1.11 1.66 5.07
N GLU A 124 0.94 0.76 6.02
CA GLU A 124 -0.14 -0.21 6.05
C GLU A 124 -0.82 -0.17 7.42
N ARG A 125 -2.15 0.02 7.46
CA ARG A 125 -2.93 0.04 8.70
C ARG A 125 -3.81 -1.19 8.78
N ARG A 126 -3.83 -1.83 9.95
CA ARG A 126 -4.72 -2.95 10.28
C ARG A 126 -4.88 -3.12 11.78
N GLY A 127 -6.12 -3.19 12.25
CA GLY A 127 -6.38 -3.27 13.70
C GLY A 127 -5.77 -2.07 14.43
N SER A 128 -5.05 -2.32 15.52
CA SER A 128 -4.31 -1.30 16.27
C SER A 128 -2.97 -0.89 15.65
N ARG A 129 -2.58 -1.47 14.50
CA ARG A 129 -1.21 -1.37 13.98
C ARG A 129 -1.12 -0.53 12.73
N CYS A 130 -0.11 0.34 12.68
CA CYS A 130 0.35 1.00 11.47
C CYS A 130 1.81 0.63 11.23
N GLU A 131 2.08 -0.18 10.20
CA GLU A 131 3.44 -0.49 9.75
C GLU A 131 3.90 0.63 8.81
N TRP A 132 5.12 1.13 9.04
CA TRP A 132 5.78 2.13 8.23
C TRP A 132 7.01 1.55 7.56
N ARG A 133 7.18 1.84 6.28
CA ARG A 133 8.39 1.51 5.53
C ARG A 133 8.97 2.78 4.91
N LEU A 134 10.25 3.01 5.18
CA LEU A 134 11.01 4.14 4.65
C LEU A 134 12.14 3.63 3.76
N LEU A 135 12.17 4.07 2.49
CA LEU A 135 13.31 3.84 1.60
C LEU A 135 14.21 5.06 1.56
N LEU A 136 15.43 4.90 2.04
CA LEU A 136 16.40 5.98 2.18
C LEU A 136 17.64 5.75 1.31
N CYS A 137 18.27 6.84 0.89
CA CYS A 137 19.52 6.78 0.13
C CYS A 137 20.69 6.26 0.99
N SER A 138 20.69 6.54 2.30
CA SER A 138 21.69 6.13 3.29
C SER A 138 21.04 5.88 4.66
N ASP A 139 21.80 5.30 5.58
CA ASP A 139 21.45 5.14 7.01
C ASP A 139 21.89 6.34 7.88
N ALA A 140 22.54 7.36 7.29
CA ALA A 140 22.90 8.57 8.01
C ALA A 140 21.67 9.32 8.54
N GLY A 141 21.69 9.70 9.82
CA GLY A 141 20.62 10.45 10.49
C GLY A 141 19.48 9.60 11.06
N VAL A 142 19.47 8.29 10.80
CA VAL A 142 18.40 7.38 11.22
C VAL A 142 18.36 7.25 12.74
N ASP A 143 19.51 7.12 13.39
CA ASP A 143 19.54 7.02 14.86
C ASP A 143 18.89 8.25 15.50
N GLY A 144 19.16 9.45 14.97
CA GLY A 144 18.52 10.68 15.43
C GLY A 144 17.03 10.74 15.10
N LEU A 145 16.58 10.18 13.97
CA LEU A 145 15.15 10.05 13.66
C LEU A 145 14.44 9.17 14.71
N PHE A 146 15.05 8.05 15.07
CA PHE A 146 14.46 7.13 16.05
C PHE A 146 14.45 7.72 17.45
N GLU A 147 15.54 8.37 17.87
CA GLU A 147 15.60 9.09 19.15
C GLU A 147 14.50 10.16 19.23
N GLU A 148 14.32 10.96 18.16
CA GLU A 148 13.28 12.00 18.13
C GLU A 148 11.88 11.39 18.16
N MET A 149 11.63 10.33 17.36
CA MET A 149 10.35 9.63 17.36
C MET A 149 10.01 9.06 18.74
N GLU A 150 10.94 8.37 19.39
CA GLU A 150 10.73 7.85 20.75
C GLU A 150 10.41 8.97 21.76
N SER A 151 11.03 10.14 21.59
CA SER A 151 10.83 11.28 22.49
C SER A 151 9.50 12.01 22.28
N GLU A 152 8.97 11.98 21.06
CA GLU A 152 7.76 12.73 20.69
C GLU A 152 6.48 11.88 20.75
N LEU A 153 6.58 10.54 20.86
CA LEU A 153 5.42 9.66 20.96
C LEU A 153 4.49 10.08 22.11
N ARG A 154 3.26 10.44 21.75
CA ARG A 154 2.19 10.72 22.72
C ARG A 154 1.74 9.46 23.46
N GLU A 155 1.14 9.67 24.62
CA GLU A 155 0.55 8.60 25.43
C GLU A 155 -0.46 7.78 24.61
N GLY A 156 -0.41 6.46 24.77
CA GLY A 156 -1.24 5.50 24.03
C GLY A 156 -0.67 5.08 22.66
N LEU A 157 0.52 5.56 22.27
CA LEU A 157 1.28 5.02 21.14
C LEU A 157 2.51 4.25 21.61
N THR A 158 2.78 3.11 20.97
CA THR A 158 4.02 2.35 21.18
C THR A 158 4.70 2.10 19.84
N VAL A 159 6.03 2.26 19.78
CA VAL A 159 6.80 1.96 18.57
C VAL A 159 7.59 0.67 18.74
N GLU A 160 7.54 -0.21 17.75
CA GLU A 160 8.36 -1.42 17.65
C GLU A 160 9.22 -1.34 16.38
N PHE A 161 10.53 -1.36 16.55
CA PHE A 161 11.49 -1.34 15.44
C PHE A 161 11.87 -2.75 15.03
N ARG A 162 11.64 -3.11 13.75
CA ARG A 162 11.76 -4.51 13.32
C ARG A 162 12.99 -4.79 12.46
N GLN A 163 13.44 -3.88 11.58
CA GLN A 163 14.54 -4.25 10.67
C GLN A 163 15.28 -3.10 9.97
N LEU A 164 16.60 -3.28 9.84
CA LEU A 164 17.49 -2.64 8.86
C LEU A 164 17.88 -3.70 7.81
N SER A 165 17.35 -3.64 6.60
CA SER A 165 17.73 -4.59 5.54
C SER A 165 18.07 -3.93 4.21
N SER A 166 18.71 -4.70 3.34
CA SER A 166 18.74 -4.41 1.91
C SER A 166 17.30 -4.39 1.38
N PRO A 167 16.92 -3.43 0.50
CA PRO A 167 15.56 -3.31 0.00
C PRO A 167 15.11 -4.61 -0.64
N SER A 168 14.04 -5.21 -0.12
CA SER A 168 13.54 -6.50 -0.62
C SER A 168 12.14 -6.42 -1.21
N TYR A 169 11.38 -5.36 -0.92
CA TYR A 169 9.92 -5.38 -1.11
C TYR A 169 9.28 -4.17 -1.83
N TRP A 170 10.06 -3.21 -2.32
CA TRP A 170 9.52 -2.00 -3.00
C TRP A 170 9.08 -2.23 -4.46
N VAL A 171 9.15 -3.47 -4.97
CA VAL A 171 8.92 -3.79 -6.39
C VAL A 171 7.55 -4.46 -6.62
N ASP A 172 6.79 -4.76 -5.57
CA ASP A 172 5.87 -5.92 -5.61
C ASP A 172 4.43 -5.62 -5.17
N GLU A 173 3.81 -4.53 -5.63
CA GLU A 173 2.47 -4.13 -5.11
C GLU A 173 1.33 -4.14 -6.12
N ALA A 174 1.58 -3.89 -7.39
CA ALA A 174 0.62 -4.24 -8.41
C ALA A 174 0.99 -5.63 -8.92
N VAL A 175 0.08 -6.60 -8.82
CA VAL A 175 0.08 -7.73 -9.76
C VAL A 175 -0.14 -7.12 -11.13
N THR A 176 0.94 -6.72 -11.79
CA THR A 176 0.83 -6.14 -13.13
C THR A 176 0.74 -7.30 -14.10
N LEU A 177 -0.22 -7.23 -15.03
CA LEU A 177 -0.28 -8.18 -16.13
C LEU A 177 1.03 -8.19 -16.94
N ALA A 178 1.83 -7.11 -16.87
CA ALA A 178 3.14 -7.02 -17.49
C ALA A 178 4.19 -7.98 -16.90
N GLU A 179 3.97 -8.53 -15.70
CA GLU A 179 4.81 -9.59 -15.12
C GLU A 179 4.49 -10.98 -15.70
N LEU A 180 3.32 -11.15 -16.34
CA LEU A 180 2.97 -12.40 -17.01
C LEU A 180 3.74 -12.53 -18.33
N PRO A 181 4.05 -13.77 -18.75
CA PRO A 181 4.45 -14.03 -20.12
C PRO A 181 3.42 -13.44 -21.11
N PRO A 182 3.84 -12.81 -22.22
CA PRO A 182 2.94 -12.09 -23.13
C PRO A 182 1.72 -12.91 -23.60
N GLU A 183 1.89 -14.21 -23.82
CA GLU A 183 0.80 -15.10 -24.22
C GLU A 183 -0.24 -15.34 -23.11
N GLN A 184 0.20 -15.32 -21.85
CA GLN A 184 -0.66 -15.47 -20.68
C GLN A 184 -1.39 -14.16 -20.37
N GLN A 185 -0.68 -13.03 -20.48
CA GLN A 185 -1.27 -11.70 -20.44
C GLN A 185 -2.39 -11.55 -21.48
N ALA A 186 -2.08 -11.82 -22.75
CA ALA A 186 -3.06 -11.72 -23.84
C ALA A 186 -4.27 -12.64 -23.64
N ALA A 187 -4.06 -13.85 -23.10
CA ALA A 187 -5.16 -14.75 -22.78
C ALA A 187 -6.08 -14.19 -21.68
N VAL A 188 -5.52 -13.61 -20.61
CA VAL A 188 -6.30 -13.00 -19.52
C VAL A 188 -7.04 -11.74 -20.00
N GLU A 189 -6.37 -10.88 -20.77
CA GLU A 189 -6.97 -9.67 -21.34
C GLU A 189 -8.17 -10.03 -22.23
N ALA A 190 -7.99 -10.97 -23.17
CA ALA A 190 -9.08 -11.45 -24.02
C ALA A 190 -10.21 -12.09 -23.21
N ALA A 191 -9.89 -12.87 -22.17
CA ALA A 191 -10.90 -13.46 -21.30
C ALA A 191 -11.73 -12.39 -20.55
N VAL A 192 -11.12 -11.30 -20.09
CA VAL A 192 -11.84 -10.18 -19.47
C VAL A 192 -12.68 -9.44 -20.51
N GLU A 193 -12.09 -9.10 -21.66
CA GLU A 193 -12.72 -8.33 -22.73
C GLU A 193 -13.97 -9.04 -23.29
N HIS A 194 -13.86 -10.35 -23.54
CA HIS A 194 -14.94 -11.17 -24.06
C HIS A 194 -15.89 -11.70 -22.97
N GLY A 195 -15.73 -11.26 -21.71
CA GLY A 195 -16.65 -11.56 -20.62
C GLY A 195 -16.62 -13.02 -20.13
N TYR A 196 -15.49 -13.72 -20.28
CA TYR A 196 -15.29 -15.08 -19.77
C TYR A 196 -15.35 -15.14 -18.23
N TYR A 197 -14.96 -14.05 -17.54
CA TYR A 197 -15.03 -13.93 -16.08
C TYR A 197 -16.28 -13.21 -15.56
N ARG A 198 -17.22 -12.80 -16.43
CA ARG A 198 -18.48 -12.21 -15.99
C ARG A 198 -19.41 -13.26 -15.40
N THR A 199 -20.36 -12.80 -14.58
CA THR A 199 -21.42 -13.64 -14.02
C THR A 199 -22.78 -13.03 -14.39
N PRO A 200 -23.57 -13.68 -15.26
CA PRO A 200 -23.26 -14.89 -16.05
C PRO A 200 -22.14 -14.63 -17.09
N ARG A 201 -21.50 -15.71 -17.58
CA ARG A 201 -20.44 -15.60 -18.61
C ARG A 201 -21.03 -15.20 -19.96
N ASP A 202 -20.36 -14.28 -20.65
CA ASP A 202 -20.75 -13.84 -22.00
C ASP A 202 -20.12 -14.72 -23.10
N THR A 203 -19.02 -15.43 -22.79
CA THR A 203 -18.33 -16.33 -23.72
C THR A 203 -17.91 -17.64 -23.05
N SER A 204 -17.78 -18.72 -23.83
CA SER A 204 -17.19 -19.96 -23.38
C SER A 204 -15.69 -20.04 -23.66
N LEU A 205 -14.98 -20.94 -22.98
CA LEU A 205 -13.57 -21.19 -23.25
C LEU A 205 -13.33 -21.69 -24.68
N THR A 206 -14.31 -22.39 -25.27
CA THR A 206 -14.22 -22.88 -26.65
C THR A 206 -14.31 -21.71 -27.62
N ASP A 207 -15.32 -20.85 -27.47
CA ASP A 207 -15.55 -19.71 -28.37
C ASP A 207 -14.39 -18.70 -28.28
N LEU A 208 -13.83 -18.50 -27.08
CA LEU A 208 -12.65 -17.68 -26.87
C LEU A 208 -11.40 -18.28 -27.54
N ALA A 209 -11.25 -19.62 -27.50
CA ALA A 209 -10.13 -20.29 -28.16
C ALA A 209 -10.20 -20.16 -29.69
N GLU A 210 -11.41 -20.27 -30.25
CA GLU A 210 -11.67 -20.02 -31.68
C GLU A 210 -11.36 -18.57 -32.05
N THR A 211 -11.78 -17.61 -31.22
CA THR A 211 -11.51 -16.18 -31.43
C THR A 211 -10.01 -15.87 -31.45
N LEU A 212 -9.23 -16.55 -30.61
CA LEU A 212 -7.78 -16.35 -30.47
C LEU A 212 -6.94 -17.25 -31.41
N ASP A 213 -7.57 -18.05 -32.28
CA ASP A 213 -6.93 -19.02 -33.18
C ASP A 213 -5.93 -19.95 -32.47
N VAL A 214 -6.34 -20.48 -31.31
CA VAL A 214 -5.55 -21.43 -30.52
C VAL A 214 -6.37 -22.65 -30.12
N SER A 215 -5.69 -23.76 -29.80
CA SER A 215 -6.39 -24.91 -29.25
C SER A 215 -7.02 -24.56 -27.89
N ARG A 216 -8.20 -25.12 -27.61
CA ARG A 216 -8.87 -24.97 -26.31
C ARG A 216 -7.96 -25.36 -25.15
N SER A 217 -7.17 -26.43 -25.29
CA SER A 217 -6.19 -26.87 -24.29
C SER A 217 -5.06 -25.86 -24.07
N THR A 218 -4.60 -25.20 -25.14
CA THR A 218 -3.57 -24.16 -25.06
C THR A 218 -4.11 -22.95 -24.31
N LEU A 219 -5.31 -22.48 -24.65
CA LEU A 219 -5.93 -21.36 -23.97
C LEU A 219 -6.19 -21.68 -22.49
N GLN A 220 -6.69 -22.87 -22.20
CA GLN A 220 -6.91 -23.34 -20.82
C GLN A 220 -5.61 -23.33 -20.01
N TYR A 221 -4.53 -23.85 -20.57
CA TYR A 221 -3.22 -23.89 -19.91
C TYR A 221 -2.69 -22.48 -19.62
N ARG A 222 -2.79 -21.57 -20.60
CA ARG A 222 -2.37 -20.16 -20.43
C ARG A 222 -3.16 -19.46 -19.34
N LEU A 223 -4.49 -19.60 -19.34
CA LEU A 223 -5.35 -19.02 -18.31
C LEU A 223 -5.05 -19.60 -16.92
N GLN A 224 -4.94 -20.92 -16.79
CA GLN A 224 -4.64 -21.55 -15.49
C GLN A 224 -3.29 -21.12 -14.91
N ARG A 225 -2.25 -21.00 -15.75
CA ARG A 225 -0.93 -20.50 -15.32
C ARG A 225 -1.01 -19.04 -14.89
N ALA A 226 -1.73 -18.21 -15.66
CA ALA A 226 -1.91 -16.80 -15.35
C ALA A 226 -2.71 -16.61 -14.05
N GLU A 227 -3.85 -17.30 -13.92
CA GLU A 227 -4.71 -17.29 -12.72
C GLU A 227 -3.94 -17.74 -11.48
N ALA A 228 -3.21 -18.85 -11.55
CA ALA A 228 -2.42 -19.35 -10.44
C ALA A 228 -1.34 -18.34 -10.00
N TRP A 229 -0.65 -17.73 -10.97
CA TRP A 229 0.34 -16.69 -10.69
C TRP A 229 -0.33 -15.45 -10.09
N ILE A 230 -1.42 -14.94 -10.67
CA ILE A 230 -2.16 -13.77 -10.17
C ILE A 230 -2.61 -14.01 -8.72
N VAL A 231 -3.25 -15.16 -8.44
CA VAL A 231 -3.76 -15.50 -7.11
C VAL A 231 -2.62 -15.64 -6.12
N ARG A 232 -1.55 -16.36 -6.46
CA ARG A 232 -0.40 -16.56 -5.56
C ARG A 232 0.29 -15.24 -5.27
N SER A 233 0.55 -14.43 -6.29
CA SER A 233 1.17 -13.12 -6.16
C SER A 233 0.30 -12.21 -5.30
N PHE A 234 -1.00 -12.14 -5.57
CA PHE A 234 -1.95 -11.37 -4.76
C PHE A 234 -1.94 -11.81 -3.29
N VAL A 235 -2.09 -13.11 -3.02
CA VAL A 235 -2.09 -13.65 -1.64
C VAL A 235 -0.76 -13.40 -0.93
N THR A 236 0.37 -13.61 -1.61
CA THR A 236 1.70 -13.39 -1.05
C THR A 236 1.94 -11.92 -0.70
N ARG A 237 1.45 -11.01 -1.54
CA ARG A 237 1.61 -9.56 -1.40
C ARG A 237 0.61 -8.97 -0.39
N SER A 238 -0.58 -9.56 -0.23
CA SER A 238 -1.61 -9.12 0.72
C SER A 238 -1.51 -9.76 2.12
N MET A 239 -0.90 -10.93 2.27
CA MET A 239 -0.87 -11.69 3.55
C MET A 239 0.52 -12.19 3.97
N GLY A 240 1.58 -11.88 3.23
CA GLY A 240 2.93 -12.41 3.45
C GLY A 240 3.18 -13.76 2.75
N PRO A 241 4.43 -14.29 2.77
CA PRO A 241 4.80 -15.48 2.00
C PRO A 241 4.00 -16.72 2.42
N VAL A 242 3.22 -17.26 1.48
CA VAL A 242 2.54 -18.56 1.61
C VAL A 242 3.46 -19.65 1.07
N GLN A 243 3.77 -20.66 1.90
CA GLN A 243 4.49 -21.85 1.45
C GLN A 243 3.62 -22.62 0.44
N ALA A 244 4.05 -22.61 -0.82
CA ALA A 244 3.49 -23.46 -1.88
C ALA A 244 4.62 -23.95 -2.79
N ASP A 245 4.50 -25.22 -3.20
CA ASP A 245 5.50 -26.04 -3.91
C ASP A 245 6.26 -25.31 -5.03
N GLU A 246 7.57 -25.56 -5.05
CA GLU A 246 8.57 -25.04 -5.97
C GLU A 246 8.37 -25.59 -7.39
N ASP A 247 7.34 -25.16 -8.13
CA ASP A 247 7.23 -25.58 -9.54
C ASP A 247 6.40 -24.65 -10.43
N VAL A 248 6.56 -23.32 -10.33
CA VAL A 248 6.10 -22.40 -11.40
C VAL A 248 6.98 -21.14 -11.54
N ALA A 249 7.69 -21.10 -12.67
CA ALA A 249 8.25 -19.98 -13.45
C ALA A 249 8.94 -18.81 -12.71
N GLU A 250 10.27 -18.74 -12.86
CA GLU A 250 11.06 -17.52 -12.65
C GLU A 250 10.59 -16.42 -13.60
N GLY A 251 9.94 -15.39 -13.05
CA GLY A 251 9.68 -14.13 -13.76
C GLY A 251 10.99 -13.51 -14.23
N GLY A 252 11.04 -13.11 -15.49
CA GLY A 252 12.22 -12.51 -16.11
C GLY A 252 12.63 -11.22 -15.40
N ARG A 253 13.79 -11.23 -14.75
CA ARG A 253 14.38 -10.02 -14.16
C ARG A 253 14.70 -9.02 -15.27
N LEU A 254 13.91 -7.94 -15.36
CA LEU A 254 14.25 -6.81 -16.21
C LEU A 254 15.49 -6.11 -15.64
N ARG A 255 16.66 -6.34 -16.26
CA ARG A 255 17.89 -5.61 -15.94
C ARG A 255 17.79 -4.20 -16.51
N ILE A 256 17.51 -3.21 -15.66
CA ILE A 256 17.67 -1.80 -16.01
C ILE A 256 19.18 -1.51 -16.05
N GLY A 257 19.72 -1.34 -17.25
CA GLY A 257 21.12 -1.00 -17.48
C GLY A 257 21.44 0.39 -16.92
N ARG A 258 22.48 0.48 -16.09
CA ARG A 258 23.14 1.74 -15.77
C ARG A 258 23.85 2.25 -17.02
N SER A 259 23.28 3.23 -17.71
CA SER A 259 24.07 4.12 -18.56
C SER A 259 24.69 5.19 -17.65
N GLY A 260 26.01 5.14 -17.51
CA GLY A 260 26.77 6.24 -16.93
C GLY A 260 26.89 7.40 -17.91
N VAL A 261 26.82 8.63 -17.39
CA VAL A 261 27.93 9.61 -17.30
C VAL A 261 27.65 10.46 -16.07
#